data_AF-A0A6P2BW74-F1
#
_entry.id   AF-A0A6P2BW74-F1
#
_cell.length_a   1.000
_cell.length_b   1.000
_cell.length_c   1.000
_cell.angle_alpha   90.00
_cell.angle_beta   90.00
_cell.angle_gamma   90.00
#
_symmetry.space_group_name_H-M   'P 1'
#
loop_
_entity.id
_entity.type
_entity.pdbx_description
1 polymer ?
#
loop_
_entity_poly.entity_id
_entity_poly.type
_entity_poly.pdbx_seq_one_letter_code
_entity_poly.pdbx_strand_id
1 'polypeptide(L)'
;MGSARETAQAARILPGTPMRKVVPPRMVGPYMSGQRGVIAGYVHRVRDVVFRNTADAFYALGLGYEGSDFKPDMAELYFLCWQAREIDGYVPVSARGASGRVEFYLEPIQIPVGTTLCRLADAGEEPVARYDGLAWRRPREGQG
;
A
#
# COMPACT_ATOMS: atom_id res chain seq x y z
N MET A 1 -13.17 18.08 -24.77
CA MET A 1 -11.89 18.50 -24.15
C MET A 1 -11.88 18.43 -22.60
N GLY A 2 -13.01 18.22 -21.91
CA GLY A 2 -13.05 18.14 -20.42
C GLY A 2 -12.58 16.80 -19.80
N SER A 3 -12.79 15.67 -20.49
CA SER A 3 -12.54 14.33 -19.92
C SER A 3 -11.08 14.06 -19.53
N ALA A 4 -10.11 14.41 -20.38
CA ALA A 4 -8.70 14.11 -20.11
C ALA A 4 -8.11 14.94 -18.94
N ARG A 5 -8.54 16.20 -18.78
CA ARG A 5 -8.11 17.06 -17.66
C ARG A 5 -8.70 16.59 -16.34
N GLU A 6 -9.95 16.14 -16.35
CA GLU A 6 -10.63 15.59 -15.18
C GLU A 6 -10.03 14.25 -14.75
N THR A 7 -9.66 13.38 -15.70
CA THR A 7 -8.91 12.15 -15.42
C THR A 7 -7.51 12.45 -14.87
N ALA A 8 -6.80 13.45 -15.42
CA ALA A 8 -5.48 13.86 -14.93
C ALA A 8 -5.54 14.45 -13.51
N GLN A 9 -6.58 15.20 -13.19
CA GLN A 9 -6.80 15.72 -11.84
C GLN A 9 -7.23 14.62 -10.86
N ALA A 10 -8.09 13.69 -11.30
CA ALA A 10 -8.48 12.51 -10.54
C ALA A 10 -7.30 11.56 -10.28
N ALA A 11 -6.26 11.59 -11.11
CA ALA A 11 -5.01 10.85 -10.93
C ALA A 11 -3.96 11.60 -10.10
N ARG A 12 -4.19 12.86 -9.71
CA ARG A 12 -3.18 13.61 -8.94
C ARG A 12 -3.06 13.07 -7.52
N ILE A 13 -1.84 12.78 -7.10
CA ILE A 13 -1.49 12.52 -5.71
C ILE A 13 -1.00 13.83 -5.09
N LEU A 14 -1.68 14.31 -4.05
CA LEU A 14 -1.29 15.51 -3.31
C LEU A 14 -0.50 15.10 -2.05
N PRO A 15 0.37 15.97 -1.51
CA PRO A 15 0.95 15.76 -0.19
C PRO A 15 -0.14 15.50 0.86
N GLY A 16 0.07 14.54 1.76
CA GLY A 16 -0.93 14.11 2.74
C GLY A 16 -2.02 13.19 2.17
N THR A 17 -1.90 12.73 0.93
CA THR A 17 -2.79 11.67 0.42
C THR A 17 -2.43 10.34 1.09
N PRO A 18 -3.37 9.63 1.73
CA PRO A 18 -3.10 8.31 2.28
C PRO A 18 -2.85 7.30 1.17
N MET A 19 -1.65 6.72 1.16
CA MET A 19 -1.20 5.72 0.20
C MET A 19 -0.97 4.38 0.89
N ARG A 20 -1.11 3.29 0.14
CA ARG A 20 -0.81 1.95 0.62
C ARG A 20 -0.16 1.06 -0.42
N LYS A 21 0.62 0.10 0.06
CA LYS A 21 1.27 -0.94 -0.75
C LYS A 21 1.13 -2.29 -0.06
N VAL A 22 0.69 -3.32 -0.78
CA VAL A 22 0.75 -4.70 -0.28
C VAL A 22 2.19 -5.21 -0.22
N VAL A 23 2.53 -5.89 0.86
CA VAL A 23 3.86 -6.44 1.14
C VAL A 23 3.81 -7.95 0.99
N PRO A 24 4.65 -8.55 0.12
CA PRO A 24 4.78 -10.00 0.07
C PRO A 24 5.21 -10.54 1.44
N PRO A 25 4.69 -11.69 1.92
CA PRO A 25 4.98 -12.20 3.26
C PRO A 25 6.48 -12.27 3.58
N ARG A 26 7.31 -12.71 2.62
CA ARG A 26 8.78 -12.78 2.78
C ARG A 26 9.46 -11.43 3.02
N MET A 27 8.82 -10.33 2.66
CA MET A 27 9.35 -8.97 2.79
C MET A 27 9.00 -8.31 4.13
N VAL A 28 8.05 -8.86 4.89
CA VAL A 28 7.65 -8.30 6.20
C VAL A 28 8.83 -8.28 7.16
N GLY A 29 9.53 -9.41 7.31
CA GLY A 29 10.73 -9.53 8.15
C GLY A 29 11.82 -8.51 7.77
N PRO A 30 12.26 -8.44 6.50
CA PRO A 30 13.22 -7.46 6.02
C PRO A 30 12.84 -5.99 6.27
N TYR A 31 11.55 -5.63 6.17
CA TYR A 31 11.13 -4.29 6.57
C TYR A 31 11.30 -4.09 8.07
N MET A 32 10.75 -4.99 8.89
CA MET A 32 10.77 -4.86 10.35
C MET A 32 12.19 -4.85 10.94
N SER A 33 13.13 -5.58 10.36
CA SER A 33 14.54 -5.62 10.78
C SER A 33 15.36 -4.42 10.29
N GLY A 34 14.81 -3.57 9.42
CA GLY A 34 15.53 -2.47 8.79
C GLY A 34 16.44 -2.89 7.63
N GLN A 35 16.49 -4.18 7.26
CA GLN A 35 17.22 -4.66 6.08
C GLN A 35 16.64 -4.10 4.77
N ARG A 36 15.37 -3.68 4.78
CA ARG A 36 14.71 -3.00 3.67
C ARG A 36 14.23 -1.61 4.12
N GLY A 37 14.88 -0.57 3.60
CA GLY A 37 14.58 0.84 3.89
C GLY A 37 13.81 1.60 2.79
N VAL A 38 13.35 0.92 1.74
CA VAL A 38 12.73 1.57 0.57
C VAL A 38 11.39 0.96 0.16
N ILE A 39 10.45 1.82 -0.25
CA ILE A 39 9.14 1.49 -0.84
C ILE A 39 9.21 1.81 -2.34
N ALA A 40 8.74 0.91 -3.19
CA ALA A 40 8.74 1.08 -4.66
C ALA A 40 7.66 0.20 -5.31
N GLY A 41 7.34 0.38 -6.59
CA GLY A 41 6.44 -0.48 -7.35
C GLY A 41 4.97 -0.05 -7.25
N TYR A 42 4.04 -0.99 -7.46
CA TYR A 42 2.61 -0.67 -7.52
C TYR A 42 2.02 -0.33 -6.15
N VAL A 43 1.31 0.79 -6.09
CA VAL A 43 0.72 1.38 -4.89
C VAL A 43 -0.66 1.96 -5.20
N HIS A 44 -1.47 2.14 -4.16
CA HIS A 44 -2.85 2.57 -4.28
C HIS A 44 -3.14 3.70 -3.28
N ARG A 45 -4.06 4.60 -3.61
CA ARG A 45 -4.65 5.47 -2.59
C ARG A 45 -5.57 4.64 -1.71
N VAL A 46 -5.53 4.85 -0.39
CA VAL A 46 -6.37 4.10 0.56
C VAL A 46 -7.86 4.24 0.22
N ARG A 47 -8.31 5.43 -0.21
CA ARG A 47 -9.72 5.66 -0.58
C ARG A 47 -10.19 4.90 -1.82
N ASP A 48 -9.28 4.50 -2.70
CA ASP A 48 -9.61 3.85 -3.97
C ASP A 48 -9.70 2.32 -3.80
N VAL A 49 -9.22 1.78 -2.66
CA VAL A 49 -9.21 0.34 -2.37
C VAL A 49 -9.65 0.08 -0.93
N VAL A 50 -10.81 -0.58 -0.78
CA VAL A 50 -11.36 -0.99 0.51
C VAL A 50 -11.55 -2.50 0.47
N PHE A 51 -10.98 -3.21 1.45
CA PHE A 51 -10.99 -4.67 1.47
C PHE A 51 -11.81 -5.19 2.65
N ARG A 52 -12.58 -6.25 2.40
CA ARG A 52 -13.32 -6.96 3.45
C ARG A 52 -12.47 -8.03 4.14
N ASN A 53 -11.64 -8.72 3.37
CA ASN A 53 -10.77 -9.80 3.83
C ASN A 53 -9.60 -9.99 2.84
N THR A 54 -8.75 -10.99 3.10
CA THR A 54 -7.55 -11.26 2.31
C THR A 54 -7.85 -11.70 0.87
N ALA A 55 -8.89 -12.50 0.66
CA ALA A 55 -9.30 -12.94 -0.68
C ALA A 55 -9.79 -11.76 -1.54
N ASP A 56 -10.61 -10.88 -0.96
CA ASP A 56 -11.08 -9.65 -1.60
C ASP A 56 -9.89 -8.75 -2.01
N ALA A 57 -8.93 -8.54 -1.10
CA ALA A 57 -7.71 -7.82 -1.42
C ALA A 57 -6.88 -8.48 -2.53
N PHE A 58 -6.77 -9.82 -2.54
CA PHE A 58 -6.05 -10.55 -3.58
C PHE A 58 -6.61 -10.29 -4.98
N TYR A 59 -7.93 -10.40 -5.16
CA TYR A 59 -8.57 -10.18 -6.45
C TYR A 59 -8.66 -8.69 -6.83
N ALA A 60 -8.92 -7.81 -5.85
CA ALA A 60 -9.01 -6.37 -6.06
C ALA A 60 -7.67 -5.76 -6.48
N LEU A 61 -6.56 -6.29 -5.98
CA LEU A 61 -5.21 -5.83 -6.30
C LEU A 61 -4.53 -6.62 -7.43
N GLY A 62 -5.20 -7.64 -7.98
CA GLY A 62 -4.64 -8.44 -9.08
C GLY A 62 -3.37 -9.20 -8.68
N LEU A 63 -3.32 -9.73 -7.46
CA LEU A 63 -2.10 -10.34 -6.91
C LEU A 63 -1.83 -11.76 -7.45
N GLY A 64 -2.67 -12.29 -8.33
CA GLY A 64 -2.52 -13.62 -8.92
C GLY A 64 -1.66 -13.67 -10.19
N TYR A 65 -0.71 -12.75 -10.36
CA TYR A 65 0.21 -12.76 -11.51
C TYR A 65 1.21 -13.92 -11.42
N GLU A 66 1.81 -14.30 -12.55
CA GLU A 66 2.78 -15.38 -12.63
C GLU A 66 3.99 -15.12 -11.70
N GLY A 67 4.33 -16.11 -10.87
CA GLY A 67 5.40 -16.00 -9.88
C GLY A 67 5.04 -15.22 -8.61
N SER A 68 3.76 -14.85 -8.43
CA SER A 68 3.30 -14.22 -7.21
C SER A 68 3.38 -15.17 -6.01
N ASP A 69 3.81 -14.62 -4.88
CA ASP A 69 3.81 -15.32 -3.60
C ASP A 69 2.47 -15.22 -2.88
N PHE A 70 1.56 -14.35 -3.35
CA PHE A 70 0.26 -14.16 -2.73
C PHE A 70 -0.69 -15.30 -3.10
N LYS A 71 -1.56 -15.67 -2.15
CA LYS A 71 -2.62 -16.66 -2.38
C LYS A 71 -3.94 -16.14 -1.81
N PRO A 72 -5.09 -16.47 -2.42
CA PRO A 72 -6.39 -16.02 -1.93
C PRO A 72 -6.77 -16.61 -0.57
N ASP A 73 -6.21 -17.76 -0.19
CA ASP A 73 -6.45 -18.45 1.08
C ASP A 73 -5.49 -18.04 2.20
N MET A 74 -4.67 -16.99 1.99
CA MET A 74 -3.81 -16.46 3.05
C MET A 74 -4.64 -15.99 4.25
N ALA A 75 -4.26 -16.43 5.46
CA ALA A 75 -4.89 -15.99 6.70
C ALA A 75 -4.69 -14.49 6.97
N GLU A 76 -3.58 -13.92 6.47
CA GLU A 76 -3.25 -12.52 6.65
C GLU A 76 -2.49 -11.94 5.44
N LEU A 77 -2.70 -10.64 5.20
CA LEU A 77 -1.93 -9.83 4.25
C LEU A 77 -1.37 -8.60 4.97
N TYR A 78 -0.23 -8.11 4.50
CA TYR A 78 0.43 -6.96 5.11
C TYR A 78 0.47 -5.78 4.14
N PHE A 79 0.32 -4.58 4.69
CA PHE A 79 0.36 -3.34 3.95
C PHE A 79 1.32 -2.34 4.60
N LEU A 80 2.10 -1.62 3.79
CA LEU A 80 2.69 -0.36 4.21
C LEU A 80 1.68 0.74 3.90
N CYS A 81 1.37 1.58 4.87
CA CYS A 81 0.44 2.69 4.77
C CYS A 81 1.15 3.99 5.18
N TRP A 82 1.17 5.00 4.32
CA TRP A 82 1.88 6.28 4.56
C TRP A 82 1.11 7.48 4.01
N GLN A 83 1.57 8.67 4.37
CA GLN A 83 1.10 9.92 3.79
C GLN A 83 2.05 10.33 2.66
N ALA A 84 1.51 10.53 1.46
CA ALA A 84 2.30 10.97 0.31
C ALA A 84 3.03 12.29 0.61
N ARG A 85 4.25 12.43 0.13
CA ARG A 85 5.05 13.65 0.21
C ARG A 85 5.10 14.32 -1.15
N GLU A 86 5.43 15.61 -1.15
CA GLU A 86 5.57 16.38 -2.39
C GLU A 86 6.67 15.84 -3.33
N ILE A 87 7.73 15.29 -2.75
CA ILE A 87 8.89 14.76 -3.49
C ILE A 87 8.68 13.35 -4.05
N ASP A 88 7.58 12.67 -3.72
CA ASP A 88 7.36 11.28 -4.12
C ASP A 88 6.90 11.20 -5.59
N GLY A 89 7.61 10.43 -6.42
CA GLY A 89 7.30 10.24 -7.84
C GLY A 89 6.24 9.16 -8.09
N TYR A 90 4.96 9.53 -8.09
CA TYR A 90 3.85 8.64 -8.47
C TYR A 90 3.52 8.77 -9.96
N VAL A 91 3.57 7.65 -10.68
CA VAL A 91 3.17 7.57 -12.09
C VAL A 91 1.84 6.81 -12.18
N PRO A 92 0.74 7.44 -12.66
CA PRO A 92 -0.52 6.74 -12.81
C PRO A 92 -0.40 5.64 -13.87
N VAL A 93 -0.82 4.44 -13.51
CA VAL A 93 -0.87 3.29 -14.42
C VAL A 93 -2.28 3.27 -14.99
N SER A 94 -2.43 3.60 -16.28
CA SER A 94 -3.71 3.46 -16.96
C SER A 94 -4.05 1.98 -17.04
N ALA A 95 -5.02 1.52 -16.23
CA ALA A 95 -5.55 0.18 -16.36
C ALA A 95 -6.12 0.01 -17.78
N ARG A 96 -5.52 -0.87 -18.59
CA ARG A 96 -6.21 -1.43 -19.76
C ARG A 96 -7.27 -2.39 -19.23
N GLY A 97 -8.44 -1.89 -18.83
CA GLY A 97 -9.54 -2.72 -18.37
C GLY A 97 -10.62 -1.95 -17.60
N ALA A 98 -11.87 -2.36 -17.79
CA ALA A 98 -13.10 -1.71 -17.36
C ALA A 98 -13.31 -1.54 -15.83
N SER A 99 -12.31 -1.80 -14.99
CA SER A 99 -12.51 -1.86 -13.54
C SER A 99 -12.37 -0.52 -12.81
N GLY A 100 -12.05 0.59 -13.48
CA GLY A 100 -11.93 1.90 -12.82
C GLY A 100 -10.87 1.96 -11.71
N ARG A 101 -9.95 0.96 -11.64
CA ARG A 101 -8.88 0.88 -10.65
C ARG A 101 -7.84 1.96 -10.96
N VAL A 102 -7.56 2.81 -9.98
CA VAL A 102 -6.46 3.78 -10.09
C VAL A 102 -5.27 3.22 -9.33
N GLU A 103 -4.35 2.65 -10.09
CA GLU A 103 -3.06 2.16 -9.61
C GLU A 103 -1.96 3.16 -9.97
N PHE A 104 -0.92 3.23 -9.15
CA PHE A 104 0.24 4.07 -9.37
C PHE A 104 1.51 3.24 -9.26
N TYR A 105 2.46 3.48 -10.15
CA TYR A 105 3.83 3.04 -9.97
C TYR A 105 4.59 4.11 -9.17
N LEU A 106 5.22 3.70 -8.08
CA LEU A 106 6.05 4.54 -7.24
C LEU A 106 7.53 4.21 -7.48
N GLU A 107 8.31 5.21 -7.91
CA GLU A 107 9.77 5.09 -7.92
C GLU A 107 10.30 4.86 -6.49
N PRO A 108 11.46 4.18 -6.33
CA PRO A 108 11.99 3.88 -5.00
C PRO A 108 12.15 5.12 -4.12
N ILE A 109 11.42 5.16 -3.00
CA ILE A 109 11.53 6.17 -1.95
C ILE A 109 12.01 5.55 -0.64
N GLN A 110 12.72 6.33 0.18
CA GLN A 110 12.93 5.97 1.59
C GLN A 110 11.57 5.87 2.30
N ILE A 111 11.44 4.91 3.22
CA ILE A 111 10.21 4.74 4.02
C ILE A 111 9.90 6.06 4.74
N PRO A 112 8.74 6.69 4.48
CA PRO A 112 8.36 7.92 5.17
C PRO A 112 8.21 7.72 6.68
N VAL A 113 8.63 8.70 7.47
CA VAL A 113 8.35 8.73 8.91
C VAL A 113 6.84 8.66 9.13
N GLY A 114 6.43 7.84 10.08
CA GLY A 114 5.03 7.61 10.41
C GLY A 114 4.34 6.56 9.55
N THR A 115 5.04 5.93 8.60
CA THR A 115 4.52 4.76 7.86
C THR A 115 4.10 3.67 8.83
N THR A 116 2.91 3.13 8.65
CA THR A 116 2.37 2.03 9.44
C THR A 116 2.44 0.75 8.63
N LEU A 117 2.92 -0.33 9.25
CA LEU A 117 2.73 -1.69 8.76
C LEU A 117 1.40 -2.17 9.32
N CYS A 118 0.41 -2.36 8.45
CA CYS A 118 -0.90 -2.89 8.81
C CYS A 118 -0.99 -4.37 8.45
N ARG A 119 -1.70 -5.14 9.28
CA ARG A 119 -2.12 -6.51 8.99
C ARG A 119 -3.61 -6.51 8.68
N LEU A 120 -4.00 -7.10 7.56
CA LEU A 120 -5.38 -7.44 7.22
C LEU A 120 -5.59 -8.93 7.45
N ALA A 121 -6.55 -9.28 8.30
CA ALA A 121 -7.04 -10.63 8.50
C ALA A 121 -8.58 -10.63 8.42
N ASP A 122 -9.21 -11.79 8.58
CA ASP A 122 -10.68 -11.89 8.57
C ASP A 122 -11.34 -11.06 9.69
N ALA A 123 -10.62 -10.86 10.80
CA ALA A 123 -11.04 -10.00 11.92
C ALA A 123 -11.00 -8.49 11.61
N GLY A 124 -10.38 -8.09 10.49
CA GLY A 124 -10.22 -6.69 10.08
C GLY A 124 -8.76 -6.28 9.86
N GLU A 125 -8.56 -4.98 9.67
CA GLU A 125 -7.24 -4.37 9.50
C GLU A 125 -6.77 -3.72 10.80
N GLU A 126 -5.55 -4.04 11.22
CA GLU A 126 -4.94 -3.49 12.44
C GLU A 126 -3.48 -3.04 12.22
N PRO A 127 -3.00 -2.01 12.93
CA PRO A 127 -1.60 -1.59 12.88
C PRO A 127 -0.71 -2.54 13.67
N VAL A 128 0.38 -3.03 13.06
CA VAL A 128 1.37 -3.93 13.67
C VAL A 128 2.62 -3.18 14.13
N ALA A 129 3.02 -2.16 13.37
CA ALA A 129 4.17 -1.33 13.71
C ALA A 129 4.10 0.02 13.00
N ARG A 130 4.79 1.03 13.55
CA ARG A 130 4.97 2.35 12.95
C ARG A 130 6.44 2.69 12.85
N TYR A 131 6.87 3.17 11.69
CA TYR A 131 8.24 3.60 11.45
C TYR A 131 8.46 5.00 12.01
N ASP A 132 9.44 5.18 12.89
CA ASP A 132 9.73 6.48 13.54
C ASP A 132 10.83 7.30 12.82
N GLY A 133 11.37 6.79 11.71
CA GLY A 133 12.51 7.37 10.99
C GLY A 133 13.84 6.67 11.25
N LEU A 134 13.90 5.81 12.27
CA LEU A 134 15.06 4.99 12.59
C LEU A 134 14.69 3.51 12.63
N ALA A 135 13.61 3.16 13.30
CA ALA A 135 13.18 1.79 13.52
C ALA A 135 11.65 1.62 13.45
N TRP A 136 11.22 0.37 13.29
CA TRP A 136 9.83 -0.01 13.45
C TRP A 136 9.48 -0.17 14.93
N ARG A 137 8.47 0.57 15.39
CA ARG A 137 7.97 0.53 16.77
C ARG A 137 6.62 -0.16 16.77
N ARG A 138 6.47 -1.23 17.55
CA ARG A 138 5.15 -1.86 17.75
C ARG A 138 4.24 -0.89 18.52
N PRO A 139 2.93 -0.86 18.23
CA PRO A 139 1.96 -0.17 19.08
C PRO A 139 2.16 -0.66 20.51
N ARG A 140 2.18 0.27 21.46
CA ARG A 140 2.13 -0.12 22.87
C ARG A 140 0.76 -0.72 23.12
N GLU A 141 0.71 -1.94 23.62
CA GLU A 141 -0.53 -2.54 24.09
C GLU A 141 -1.10 -1.65 25.20
N GLY A 142 -2.29 -1.08 25.01
CA GLY A 142 -3.05 -0.40 26.06
C GLY A 142 -3.14 1.13 26.04
N GLN A 143 -3.54 1.75 24.92
CA GLN A 143 -4.24 3.05 24.95
C GLN A 143 -5.46 2.97 24.01
N GLY A 144 -6.53 2.40 24.55
CA GLY A 144 -7.90 2.67 24.12
C GLY A 144 -8.47 3.83 24.90
#